data_AF-A0A2H3DWU4-F1
#
_entry.id   AF-A0A2H3DWU4-F1
#
_cell.length_a   1.000
_cell.length_b   1.000
_cell.length_c   1.000
_cell.angle_alpha   90.00
_cell.angle_beta   90.00
_cell.angle_gamma   90.00
#
_symmetry.space_group_name_H-M   'P 1'
#
loop_
_entity.id
_entity.type
_entity.pdbx_description
1 polymer ?
#
loop_
_entity_poly.entity_id
_entity_poly.type
_entity_poly.pdbx_seq_one_letter_code
_entity_poly.pdbx_strand_id
1 'polypeptide(L)'
;MSKIIIFYDIPSKLPINACSPNTWKARYALNFKGIPYRTEWIEFPDIEAVYKRLGVPAGATQQDGVTPYYSLPLIHDLSTGAIISESAAIAEYLDATYPDTPRLFPPGTRTLHAAFTAAFEPLLLKAIIPLLVPAANAVLHPRSEAFFRKTREKAFGQTLEEMDPHGARREEQWALFKLDLGKINSWMAKGDAFVTGNVPTFADLTVCGWMLTFRVVFGENSQEWKDLSVWHDGRWGRLVKSLEKYEVVV
;
A
#
# COMPACT_ATOMS: atom_id res chain seq x y z
N MET A 1 -24.24 -5.67 -19.13
CA MET A 1 -23.83 -5.05 -17.85
C MET A 1 -22.44 -4.47 -18.03
N SER A 2 -22.14 -3.33 -17.42
CA SER A 2 -20.80 -2.71 -17.52
C SER A 2 -19.76 -3.66 -16.92
N LYS A 3 -18.66 -3.91 -17.63
CA LYS A 3 -17.55 -4.78 -17.18
C LYS A 3 -16.48 -4.01 -16.40
N ILE A 4 -16.85 -2.90 -15.77
CA ILE A 4 -15.89 -2.01 -15.11
C ILE A 4 -15.94 -2.20 -13.60
N ILE A 5 -14.77 -2.27 -12.97
CA ILE A 5 -14.64 -2.22 -11.52
C ILE A 5 -14.63 -0.75 -11.08
N ILE A 6 -15.37 -0.43 -10.02
CA ILE A 6 -15.20 0.82 -9.29
C ILE A 6 -14.15 0.57 -8.22
N PHE A 7 -13.03 1.26 -8.29
CA PHE A 7 -11.95 1.19 -7.31
C PHE A 7 -11.98 2.41 -6.40
N TYR A 8 -12.16 2.22 -5.10
CA TYR A 8 -12.23 3.31 -4.14
C TYR A 8 -10.84 3.57 -3.55
N ASP A 9 -10.34 4.79 -3.74
CA ASP A 9 -8.99 5.21 -3.35
C ASP A 9 -9.02 6.60 -2.66
N ILE A 10 -7.93 6.97 -2.01
CA ILE A 10 -7.79 8.21 -1.24
C ILE A 10 -7.00 9.24 -2.08
N PRO A 11 -7.56 10.43 -2.35
CA PRO A 11 -6.89 11.46 -3.13
C PRO A 11 -5.80 12.17 -2.31
N SER A 12 -4.86 12.78 -3.03
CA SER A 12 -3.78 13.58 -2.47
C SER A 12 -3.49 14.79 -3.34
N LYS A 13 -2.73 15.74 -2.81
CA LYS A 13 -2.28 16.93 -3.54
C LYS A 13 -1.15 16.63 -4.53
N LEU A 14 -0.67 15.39 -4.61
CA LEU A 14 0.41 14.99 -5.52
C LEU A 14 -0.11 14.94 -6.97
N PRO A 15 0.74 15.18 -7.99
CA PRO A 15 0.32 15.09 -9.39
C PRO A 15 -0.30 13.74 -9.79
N ILE A 16 0.18 12.64 -9.20
CA ILE A 16 -0.35 11.28 -9.43
C ILE A 16 -1.69 11.01 -8.70
N ASN A 17 -2.10 11.91 -7.80
CA ASN A 17 -3.28 11.84 -6.92
C ASN A 17 -3.32 10.67 -5.92
N ALA A 18 -2.75 9.49 -6.23
CA ALA A 18 -2.69 8.33 -5.34
C ALA A 18 -1.42 8.30 -4.47
N CYS A 19 -1.58 8.13 -3.15
CA CYS A 19 -0.45 8.06 -2.21
C CYS A 19 -0.60 7.01 -1.09
N SER A 20 -1.65 6.18 -1.10
CA SER A 20 -1.85 5.19 -0.03
C SER A 20 -1.22 3.85 -0.41
N PRO A 21 -0.39 3.25 0.48
CA PRO A 21 0.32 2.02 0.16
C PRO A 21 -0.64 0.84 0.05
N ASN A 22 -1.71 0.83 0.85
CA ASN A 22 -2.71 -0.23 0.81
C ASN A 22 -3.55 -0.18 -0.45
N THR A 23 -3.90 1.01 -0.93
CA THR A 23 -4.69 1.14 -2.16
C THR A 23 -3.82 0.88 -3.39
N TRP A 24 -2.54 1.27 -3.36
CA TRP A 24 -1.56 0.90 -4.38
C TRP A 24 -1.46 -0.62 -4.59
N LYS A 25 -1.56 -1.44 -3.54
CA LYS A 25 -1.60 -2.92 -3.70
C LYS A 25 -2.75 -3.38 -4.60
N ALA A 26 -3.96 -2.86 -4.38
CA ALA A 26 -5.14 -3.20 -5.17
C ALA A 26 -5.09 -2.58 -6.58
N ARG A 27 -4.60 -1.34 -6.70
CA ARG A 27 -4.39 -0.67 -7.98
C ARG A 27 -3.39 -1.44 -8.85
N TYR A 28 -2.27 -1.85 -8.26
CA TYR A 28 -1.30 -2.72 -8.92
C TYR A 28 -1.93 -4.04 -9.33
N ALA A 29 -2.77 -4.67 -8.50
CA ALA A 29 -3.45 -5.92 -8.86
C ALA A 29 -4.35 -5.74 -10.09
N LEU A 30 -5.14 -4.66 -10.14
CA LEU A 30 -5.99 -4.32 -11.28
C LEU A 30 -5.16 -4.07 -12.56
N ASN A 31 -4.12 -3.24 -12.46
CA ASN A 31 -3.24 -2.89 -13.58
C ASN A 31 -2.44 -4.09 -14.08
N PHE A 32 -1.87 -4.90 -13.18
CA PHE A 32 -1.10 -6.10 -13.49
C PHE A 32 -1.93 -7.13 -14.26
N LYS A 33 -3.19 -7.27 -13.86
CA LYS A 33 -4.14 -8.15 -14.53
C LYS A 33 -4.76 -7.57 -15.79
N GLY A 34 -4.56 -6.28 -16.06
CA GLY A 34 -5.18 -5.58 -17.19
C GLY A 34 -6.71 -5.49 -17.06
N ILE A 35 -7.24 -5.45 -15.83
CA ILE A 35 -8.68 -5.39 -15.58
C ILE A 35 -9.14 -3.92 -15.63
N PRO A 36 -10.11 -3.57 -16.48
CA PRO A 36 -10.60 -2.20 -16.56
C PRO A 36 -11.29 -1.74 -15.27
N TYR A 37 -10.93 -0.55 -14.80
CA TYR A 37 -11.56 0.07 -13.64
C TYR A 37 -11.63 1.59 -13.81
N ARG A 38 -12.39 2.24 -12.94
CA ARG A 38 -12.32 3.68 -12.69
C ARG A 38 -12.04 3.94 -11.22
N THR A 39 -11.28 4.98 -10.90
CA THR A 39 -11.10 5.38 -9.49
C THR A 39 -12.27 6.26 -9.02
N GLU A 40 -12.83 5.94 -7.86
CA GLU A 40 -13.69 6.83 -7.09
C GLU A 40 -12.90 7.34 -5.89
N TRP A 41 -12.65 8.65 -5.86
CA TRP A 41 -11.79 9.27 -4.85
C TRP A 41 -12.58 9.64 -3.61
N ILE A 42 -12.18 9.08 -2.47
CA ILE A 42 -12.85 9.24 -1.18
C ILE A 42 -11.85 9.80 -0.18
N GLU A 43 -12.16 10.98 0.37
CA GLU A 43 -11.38 11.54 1.48
C GLU A 43 -11.53 10.69 2.75
N PHE A 44 -10.49 10.62 3.58
CA PHE A 44 -10.49 9.82 4.81
C PHE A 44 -11.76 9.93 5.68
N PRO A 45 -12.28 11.14 6.02
CA PRO A 45 -13.47 11.26 6.85
C PRO A 45 -14.75 10.68 6.23
N ASP A 46 -14.77 10.43 4.92
CA ASP A 46 -15.96 9.98 4.20
C ASP A 46 -15.97 8.45 3.94
N ILE A 47 -14.90 7.73 4.28
CA ILE A 47 -14.76 6.28 4.03
C ILE A 47 -15.88 5.48 4.69
N GLU A 48 -16.17 5.74 5.96
CA GLU A 48 -17.25 5.04 6.68
C GLU A 48 -18.63 5.26 6.02
N ALA A 49 -18.89 6.47 5.53
CA ALA A 49 -20.15 6.78 4.85
C ALA A 49 -20.30 5.98 3.54
N VAL A 50 -19.20 5.73 2.83
CA VAL A 50 -19.19 4.88 1.64
C VAL A 50 -19.56 3.44 1.98
N TYR A 51 -18.97 2.86 3.02
CA TYR A 51 -19.31 1.51 3.48
C TYR A 51 -20.79 1.39 3.84
N LYS A 52 -21.31 2.35 4.61
CA LYS A 52 -22.72 2.42 5.00
C LYS A 52 -23.65 2.53 3.79
N ARG A 53 -23.32 3.39 2.82
CA ARG A 53 -24.07 3.56 1.57
C ARG A 53 -24.09 2.28 0.74
N LEU A 54 -22.98 1.55 0.71
CA LEU A 54 -22.85 0.29 -0.03
C LEU A 54 -23.41 -0.92 0.72
N GLY A 55 -23.78 -0.77 1.99
CA GLY A 55 -24.34 -1.85 2.81
C GLY A 55 -23.33 -2.95 3.13
N VAL A 56 -22.03 -2.63 3.18
CA VAL A 56 -20.97 -3.61 3.47
C VAL A 56 -20.32 -3.37 4.84
N PRO A 57 -19.96 -4.43 5.58
CA PRO A 57 -19.27 -4.31 6.85
C PRO A 57 -17.79 -3.91 6.66
N ALA A 58 -17.18 -3.39 7.72
CA ALA A 58 -15.73 -3.21 7.77
C ALA A 58 -15.01 -4.57 7.75
N GLY A 59 -13.85 -4.64 7.10
CA GLY A 59 -13.01 -5.85 7.05
C GLY A 59 -12.15 -6.07 8.30
N ALA A 60 -12.04 -5.07 9.17
CA ALA A 60 -11.23 -5.10 10.38
C ALA A 60 -11.88 -4.32 11.52
N THR A 61 -11.29 -4.46 12.72
CA THR A 61 -11.64 -3.68 13.91
C THR A 61 -10.49 -2.79 14.33
N GLN A 62 -10.78 -1.76 15.13
CA GLN A 62 -9.78 -0.92 15.77
C GLN A 62 -9.01 -1.72 16.85
N GLN A 63 -8.04 -1.08 17.50
CA GLN A 63 -7.24 -1.72 18.56
C GLN A 63 -8.06 -2.26 19.74
N ASP A 64 -9.28 -1.77 19.95
CA ASP A 64 -10.21 -2.28 20.97
C ASP A 64 -10.85 -3.64 20.60
N GLY A 65 -10.62 -4.12 19.38
CA GLY A 65 -11.14 -5.40 18.89
C GLY A 65 -12.63 -5.41 18.58
N VAL A 66 -13.36 -4.31 18.80
CA VAL A 66 -14.83 -4.26 18.68
C VAL A 66 -15.35 -3.13 17.79
N THR A 67 -14.67 -1.99 17.74
CA THR A 67 -15.09 -0.86 16.91
C THR A 67 -14.72 -1.15 15.45
N PRO A 68 -15.66 -1.07 14.48
CA PRO A 68 -15.33 -1.27 13.07
C PRO A 68 -14.24 -0.31 12.57
N TYR A 69 -13.29 -0.84 11.80
CA TYR A 69 -12.26 -0.06 11.13
C TYR A 69 -12.55 0.00 9.62
N TYR A 70 -13.17 1.10 9.19
CA TYR A 70 -13.46 1.36 7.79
C TYR A 70 -12.20 1.86 7.08
N SER A 71 -11.75 1.10 6.08
CA SER A 71 -10.46 1.31 5.41
C SER A 71 -10.63 1.33 3.89
N LEU A 72 -9.59 1.75 3.17
CA LEU A 72 -9.47 1.52 1.73
C LEU A 72 -8.16 0.76 1.48
N PRO A 73 -8.10 -0.12 0.47
CA PRO A 73 -8.98 -0.18 -0.71
C PRO A 73 -10.31 -0.93 -0.51
N LEU A 74 -11.27 -0.55 -1.35
CA LEU A 74 -12.52 -1.26 -1.61
C LEU A 74 -12.75 -1.29 -3.13
N ILE A 75 -13.34 -2.36 -3.65
CA ILE A 75 -13.82 -2.43 -5.03
C ILE A 75 -15.30 -2.77 -5.07
N HIS A 76 -15.99 -2.28 -6.11
CA HIS A 76 -17.30 -2.77 -6.52
C HIS A 76 -17.21 -3.23 -7.97
N ASP A 77 -17.28 -4.53 -8.17
CA ASP A 77 -17.28 -5.15 -9.48
C ASP A 77 -18.69 -5.17 -10.05
N LEU A 78 -18.96 -4.27 -11.00
CA LEU A 78 -20.29 -4.13 -11.60
C LEU A 78 -20.68 -5.31 -12.50
N SER A 79 -19.74 -6.18 -12.85
CA SER A 79 -20.02 -7.36 -13.66
C SER A 79 -20.60 -8.52 -12.85
N THR A 80 -20.22 -8.62 -11.57
CA THR A 80 -20.65 -9.67 -10.64
C THR A 80 -21.58 -9.15 -9.53
N GLY A 81 -21.58 -7.84 -9.29
CA GLY A 81 -22.20 -7.22 -8.12
C GLY A 81 -21.39 -7.36 -6.82
N ALA A 82 -20.18 -7.93 -6.88
CA ALA A 82 -19.36 -8.14 -5.71
C ALA A 82 -18.77 -6.82 -5.18
N ILE A 83 -18.79 -6.66 -3.85
CA ILE A 83 -18.14 -5.54 -3.16
C ILE A 83 -17.14 -6.13 -2.18
N ILE A 84 -15.85 -5.87 -2.42
CA ILE A 84 -14.74 -6.51 -1.70
C ILE A 84 -13.87 -5.42 -1.11
N SER A 85 -13.52 -5.55 0.18
CA SER A 85 -12.53 -4.72 0.85
C SER A 85 -11.34 -5.55 1.30
N GLU A 86 -10.27 -4.89 1.72
CA GLU A 86 -8.94 -5.47 2.03
C GLU A 86 -8.13 -5.84 0.79
N SER A 87 -6.94 -5.25 0.67
CA SER A 87 -6.10 -5.37 -0.55
C SER A 87 -5.78 -6.80 -0.96
N ALA A 88 -5.52 -7.69 0.01
CA ALA A 88 -5.25 -9.11 -0.25
C ALA A 88 -6.51 -9.86 -0.70
N ALA A 89 -7.65 -9.62 -0.04
CA ALA A 89 -8.92 -10.23 -0.42
C ALA A 89 -9.39 -9.77 -1.81
N ILE A 90 -9.13 -8.50 -2.15
CA ILE A 90 -9.34 -7.98 -3.51
C ILE A 90 -8.47 -8.75 -4.50
N ALA A 91 -7.18 -8.91 -4.26
CA ALA A 91 -6.30 -9.64 -5.16
C ALA A 91 -6.70 -11.12 -5.32
N GLU A 92 -7.12 -11.78 -4.23
CA GLU A 92 -7.65 -13.16 -4.25
C GLU A 92 -8.95 -13.26 -5.08
N TYR A 93 -9.87 -12.31 -4.89
CA TYR A 93 -11.09 -12.21 -5.68
C TYR A 93 -10.76 -12.04 -7.17
N LEU A 94 -9.84 -11.15 -7.52
CA LEU A 94 -9.48 -10.93 -8.92
C LEU A 94 -8.83 -12.17 -9.56
N ASP A 95 -8.03 -12.93 -8.82
CA ASP A 95 -7.48 -14.22 -9.29
C ASP A 95 -8.57 -15.26 -9.54
N ALA A 96 -9.59 -15.33 -8.68
CA ALA A 96 -10.68 -16.29 -8.79
C ALA A 96 -11.68 -15.92 -9.89
N THR A 97 -12.05 -14.64 -10.00
CA THR A 97 -13.08 -14.14 -10.93
C THR A 97 -12.55 -13.93 -12.33
N TYR A 98 -11.26 -13.62 -12.49
CA TYR A 98 -10.63 -13.36 -13.79
C TYR A 98 -9.44 -14.31 -14.04
N PRO A 99 -9.67 -15.63 -14.15
CA PRO A 99 -8.62 -16.64 -14.20
C PRO A 99 -7.75 -16.60 -15.46
N ASP A 100 -8.22 -15.95 -16.53
CA ASP A 100 -7.49 -15.75 -17.79
C ASP A 100 -6.43 -14.64 -17.71
N THR A 101 -6.35 -13.93 -16.58
CA THR A 101 -5.36 -12.89 -16.32
C THR A 101 -4.14 -13.44 -15.56
N PRO A 102 -2.97 -12.78 -15.61
CA PRO A 102 -1.79 -13.20 -14.84
C PRO A 102 -2.10 -13.41 -13.34
N ARG A 103 -1.68 -14.52 -12.76
CA ARG A 103 -1.99 -14.87 -11.36
C ARG A 103 -1.14 -14.10 -10.37
N LEU A 104 -1.76 -13.64 -9.29
CA LEU A 104 -1.10 -12.99 -8.16
C LEU A 104 -0.80 -13.98 -7.02
N PHE A 105 -1.54 -15.07 -6.94
CA PHE A 105 -1.34 -16.18 -6.02
C PHE A 105 -1.21 -17.49 -6.82
N PRO A 106 0.02 -17.89 -7.16
CA PRO A 106 0.27 -19.21 -7.71
C PRO A 106 -0.31 -20.34 -6.83
N PRO A 107 -0.68 -21.50 -7.42
CA PRO A 107 -1.24 -22.61 -6.65
C PRO A 107 -0.37 -23.00 -5.44
N GLY A 108 -0.98 -23.13 -4.27
CA GLY A 108 -0.29 -23.52 -3.04
C GLY A 108 0.49 -22.40 -2.32
N THR A 109 0.55 -21.17 -2.86
CA THR A 109 1.36 -20.10 -2.25
C THR A 109 0.58 -19.17 -1.34
N ARG A 110 -0.76 -19.29 -1.25
CA ARG A 110 -1.61 -18.37 -0.47
C ARG A 110 -1.14 -18.21 0.98
N THR A 111 -0.93 -19.31 1.69
CA THR A 111 -0.47 -19.29 3.08
C THR A 111 0.92 -18.66 3.22
N LEU A 112 1.82 -18.90 2.26
CA LEU A 112 3.15 -18.30 2.25
C LEU A 112 3.10 -16.79 2.00
N HIS A 113 2.16 -16.31 1.19
CA HIS A 113 1.95 -14.87 0.99
C HIS A 113 1.42 -14.20 2.26
N ALA A 114 0.47 -14.85 2.94
CA ALA A 114 -0.03 -14.38 4.23
C ALA A 114 1.08 -14.34 5.29
N ALA A 115 1.89 -15.40 5.39
CA ALA A 115 3.03 -15.46 6.30
C ALA A 115 4.10 -14.41 5.96
N PHE A 116 4.41 -14.21 4.68
CA PHE A 116 5.30 -13.15 4.22
C PHE A 116 4.80 -11.78 4.65
N THR A 117 3.51 -11.48 4.43
CA THR A 117 2.90 -10.19 4.79
C THR A 117 2.96 -9.96 6.30
N ALA A 118 2.61 -10.98 7.08
CA ALA A 118 2.65 -10.94 8.55
C ALA A 118 4.07 -10.75 9.11
N ALA A 119 5.12 -11.19 8.40
CA ALA A 119 6.51 -10.94 8.78
C ALA A 119 7.03 -9.60 8.26
N PHE A 120 6.69 -9.24 7.03
CA PHE A 120 7.17 -8.06 6.31
C PHE A 120 6.63 -6.77 6.89
N GLU A 121 5.31 -6.65 7.05
CA GLU A 121 4.69 -5.37 7.40
C GLU A 121 5.10 -4.86 8.79
N PRO A 122 5.09 -5.65 9.87
CA PRO A 122 5.51 -5.14 11.18
C PRO A 122 6.97 -4.69 11.18
N LEU A 123 7.83 -5.42 10.47
CA LEU A 123 9.25 -5.09 10.36
C LEU A 123 9.48 -3.79 9.58
N LEU A 124 8.81 -3.63 8.43
CA LEU A 124 8.88 -2.39 7.64
C LEU A 124 8.25 -1.21 8.39
N LEU A 125 7.04 -1.39 8.92
CA LEU A 125 6.24 -0.33 9.54
C LEU A 125 6.97 0.30 10.72
N LYS A 126 7.60 -0.52 11.57
CA LYS A 126 8.41 -0.04 12.69
C LYS A 126 9.48 0.97 12.23
N ALA A 127 10.09 0.72 11.08
CA ALA A 127 11.20 1.53 10.59
C ALA A 127 10.76 2.73 9.72
N ILE A 128 9.64 2.61 9.00
CA ILE A 128 9.20 3.63 8.05
C ILE A 128 8.19 4.63 8.64
N ILE A 129 7.39 4.23 9.64
CA ILE A 129 6.29 5.06 10.19
C ILE A 129 6.75 6.45 10.61
N PRO A 130 7.83 6.63 11.40
CA PRO A 130 8.22 7.96 11.88
C PRO A 130 8.59 8.92 10.74
N LEU A 131 9.06 8.38 9.62
CA LEU A 131 9.43 9.14 8.44
C LEU A 131 8.21 9.39 7.53
N LEU A 132 7.42 8.35 7.29
CA LEU A 132 6.38 8.36 6.27
C LEU A 132 5.08 9.00 6.76
N VAL A 133 4.69 8.84 8.01
CA VAL A 133 3.38 9.34 8.49
C VAL A 133 3.31 10.88 8.47
N PRO A 134 4.30 11.64 8.98
CA PRO A 134 4.29 13.10 8.88
C PRO A 134 4.30 13.57 7.41
N ALA A 135 5.15 12.97 6.58
CA ALA A 135 5.27 13.30 5.16
C ALA A 135 3.98 12.98 4.38
N ALA A 136 3.34 11.83 4.67
CA ALA A 136 2.07 11.44 4.07
C ALA A 136 0.95 12.41 4.46
N ASN A 137 0.89 12.85 5.73
CA ASN A 137 -0.08 13.86 6.16
C ASN A 137 0.06 15.16 5.36
N ALA A 138 1.29 15.62 5.14
CA ALA A 138 1.58 16.88 4.44
C ALA A 138 1.08 16.92 2.99
N VAL A 139 0.92 15.76 2.34
CA VAL A 139 0.46 15.68 0.95
C VAL A 139 -1.05 15.46 0.82
N LEU A 140 -1.81 15.34 1.91
CA LEU A 140 -3.27 15.17 1.87
C LEU A 140 -4.02 16.48 1.66
N HIS A 141 -5.25 16.40 1.15
CA HIS A 141 -6.19 17.52 1.14
C HIS A 141 -6.63 17.91 2.56
N PRO A 142 -7.08 19.16 2.82
CA PRO A 142 -7.27 19.67 4.19
C PRO A 142 -8.18 18.82 5.09
N ARG A 143 -9.28 18.26 4.58
CA ARG A 143 -10.19 17.42 5.38
C ARG A 143 -9.54 16.08 5.73
N SER A 144 -8.92 15.45 4.74
CA SER A 144 -8.12 14.23 4.92
C SER A 144 -6.92 14.43 5.83
N GLU A 145 -6.20 15.54 5.73
CA GLU A 145 -5.09 15.92 6.59
C GLU A 145 -5.53 16.04 8.06
N ALA A 146 -6.57 16.83 8.33
CA ALA A 146 -7.07 17.02 9.69
C ALA A 146 -7.54 15.69 10.32
N PHE A 147 -8.24 14.85 9.54
CA PHE A 147 -8.66 13.53 10.00
C PHE A 147 -7.46 12.60 10.24
N PHE A 148 -6.51 12.57 9.30
CA PHE A 148 -5.34 11.69 9.36
C PHE A 148 -4.46 12.05 10.56
N ARG A 149 -4.10 13.33 10.73
CA ARG A 149 -3.40 13.82 11.92
C ARG A 149 -4.09 13.38 13.21
N LYS A 150 -5.37 13.74 13.39
CA LYS A 150 -6.12 13.42 14.61
C LYS A 150 -6.13 11.92 14.92
N THR A 151 -6.34 11.09 13.90
CA THR A 151 -6.42 9.63 14.08
C THR A 151 -5.06 8.99 14.34
N ARG A 152 -3.99 9.47 13.69
CA ARG A 152 -2.64 8.92 13.88
C ARG A 152 -2.04 9.35 15.21
N GLU A 153 -2.20 10.62 15.60
CA GLU A 153 -1.74 11.09 16.90
C GLU A 153 -2.43 10.34 18.04
N LYS A 154 -3.74 10.08 17.92
CA LYS A 154 -4.46 9.22 18.87
C LYS A 154 -3.91 7.78 18.89
N ALA A 155 -3.65 7.19 17.73
CA ALA A 155 -3.20 5.81 17.62
C ALA A 155 -1.75 5.59 18.11
N PHE A 156 -0.89 6.61 17.96
CA PHE A 156 0.52 6.54 18.34
C PHE A 156 0.84 7.21 19.68
N GLY A 157 -0.11 7.96 20.26
CA GLY A 157 0.05 8.61 21.57
C GLY A 157 1.06 9.77 21.59
N GLN A 158 1.36 10.35 20.42
CA GLN A 158 2.28 11.48 20.25
C GLN A 158 1.84 12.33 19.05
N THR A 159 2.26 13.59 19.01
CA THR A 159 2.01 14.50 17.88
C THR A 159 2.80 14.07 16.64
N LEU A 160 2.38 14.52 15.45
CA LEU A 160 3.16 14.26 14.23
C LEU A 160 4.55 14.90 14.28
N GLU A 161 4.66 16.06 14.95
CA GLU A 161 5.92 16.78 15.14
C GLU A 161 6.86 16.03 16.09
N GLU A 162 6.35 15.42 17.16
CA GLU A 162 7.14 14.55 18.03
C GLU A 162 7.61 13.28 17.31
N MET A 163 6.79 12.78 16.40
CA MET A 163 7.10 11.61 15.58
C MET A 163 8.17 11.88 14.51
N ASP A 164 8.15 13.05 13.87
CA ASP A 164 9.05 13.41 12.76
C ASP A 164 10.51 13.53 13.23
N PRO A 165 11.41 12.62 12.84
CA PRO A 165 12.77 12.63 13.37
C PRO A 165 13.66 13.67 12.68
N HIS A 166 14.44 14.39 13.48
CA HIS A 166 15.43 15.39 13.05
C HIS A 166 16.83 15.10 13.62
N GLY A 167 17.87 15.63 12.97
CA GLY A 167 19.27 15.48 13.40
C GLY A 167 19.67 14.02 13.62
N ALA A 168 20.37 13.74 14.73
CA ALA A 168 20.82 12.40 15.09
C ALA A 168 19.68 11.36 15.14
N ARG A 169 18.49 11.74 15.62
CA ARG A 169 17.32 10.84 15.65
C ARG A 169 16.89 10.44 14.24
N ARG A 170 17.01 11.34 13.27
CA ARG A 170 16.73 11.04 11.85
C ARG A 170 17.74 10.06 11.29
N GLU A 171 19.02 10.27 11.58
CA GLU A 171 20.11 9.39 11.13
C GLU A 171 19.94 7.96 11.70
N GLU A 172 19.62 7.84 12.98
CA GLU A 172 19.33 6.57 13.64
C GLU A 172 18.13 5.85 13.01
N GLN A 173 17.02 6.59 12.80
CA GLN A 173 15.82 6.03 12.18
C GLN A 173 16.09 5.61 10.72
N TRP A 174 16.89 6.38 9.99
CA TRP A 174 17.29 6.07 8.61
C TRP A 174 18.17 4.81 8.54
N ALA A 175 19.12 4.67 9.47
CA ALA A 175 19.94 3.48 9.60
C ALA A 175 19.10 2.24 9.96
N LEU A 176 18.13 2.38 10.87
CA LEU A 176 17.18 1.32 11.20
C LEU A 176 16.35 0.89 9.99
N PHE A 177 15.86 1.86 9.19
CA PHE A 177 15.12 1.56 7.98
C PHE A 177 15.94 0.79 6.96
N LYS A 178 17.19 1.21 6.71
CA LYS A 178 18.11 0.46 5.86
C LYS A 178 18.40 -0.94 6.40
N LEU A 179 18.56 -1.08 7.71
CA LEU A 179 18.82 -2.36 8.37
C LEU A 179 17.64 -3.33 8.22
N ASP A 180 16.42 -2.88 8.49
CA ASP A 180 15.22 -3.71 8.47
C ASP A 180 14.83 -4.11 7.04
N LEU A 181 15.00 -3.21 6.06
CA LEU A 181 14.96 -3.61 4.65
C LEU A 181 16.05 -4.62 4.31
N GLY A 182 17.25 -4.50 4.89
CA GLY A 182 18.33 -5.48 4.71
C GLY A 182 17.95 -6.89 5.18
N LYS A 183 17.20 -6.98 6.29
CA LYS A 183 16.65 -8.25 6.78
C LYS A 183 15.63 -8.83 5.80
N ILE A 184 14.71 -8.01 5.29
CA ILE A 184 13.74 -8.45 4.28
C ILE A 184 14.45 -8.93 3.01
N ASN A 185 15.45 -8.17 2.54
CA ASN A 185 16.29 -8.54 1.41
C ASN A 185 16.99 -9.90 1.61
N SER A 186 17.38 -10.24 2.85
CA SER A 186 18.02 -11.52 3.17
C SER A 186 17.09 -12.73 3.07
N TRP A 187 15.77 -12.52 3.07
CA TRP A 187 14.79 -13.59 2.86
C TRP A 187 14.68 -14.01 1.39
N MET A 188 15.10 -13.14 0.47
CA MET A 188 15.03 -13.36 -0.97
C MET A 188 16.37 -13.90 -1.47
N ALA A 189 16.34 -14.81 -2.45
CA ALA A 189 17.60 -15.32 -3.00
C ALA A 189 18.36 -14.19 -3.73
N LYS A 190 19.70 -14.31 -3.73
CA LYS A 190 20.55 -13.39 -4.47
C LYS A 190 20.27 -13.54 -5.97
N GLY A 191 19.97 -12.43 -6.64
CA GLY A 191 19.67 -12.40 -8.08
C GLY A 191 18.18 -12.44 -8.42
N ASP A 192 17.31 -12.87 -7.49
CA ASP A 192 15.87 -12.87 -7.73
C ASP A 192 15.36 -11.43 -7.91
N ALA A 193 14.53 -11.23 -8.94
CA ALA A 193 13.88 -9.95 -9.20
C ALA A 193 12.67 -9.74 -8.28
N PHE A 194 12.00 -10.83 -7.88
CA PHE A 194 10.73 -10.86 -7.16
C PHE A 194 10.79 -11.82 -5.96
N VAL A 195 9.82 -11.72 -5.04
CA VAL A 195 9.73 -12.55 -3.83
C VAL A 195 9.63 -14.04 -4.18
N THR A 196 8.98 -14.37 -5.29
CA THR A 196 8.87 -15.74 -5.80
C THR A 196 9.80 -16.02 -7.00
N GLY A 197 10.90 -15.28 -7.13
CA GLY A 197 11.89 -15.46 -8.19
C GLY A 197 11.66 -14.53 -9.38
N ASN A 198 11.01 -15.03 -10.44
CA ASN A 198 11.00 -14.38 -11.77
C ASN A 198 9.65 -13.82 -12.22
N VAL A 199 8.56 -14.16 -11.53
CA VAL A 199 7.21 -13.67 -11.86
C VAL A 199 6.70 -12.85 -10.66
N PRO A 200 6.17 -11.63 -10.88
CA PRO A 200 5.57 -10.84 -9.81
C PRO A 200 4.36 -11.55 -9.21
N THR A 201 4.25 -11.51 -7.88
CA THR A 201 3.05 -11.97 -7.16
C THR A 201 2.51 -10.87 -6.26
N PHE A 202 1.43 -11.17 -5.51
CA PHE A 202 0.88 -10.22 -4.55
C PHE A 202 1.90 -9.80 -3.47
N ALA A 203 2.90 -10.64 -3.17
CA ALA A 203 3.96 -10.29 -2.23
C ALA A 203 4.82 -9.13 -2.79
N ASP A 204 5.15 -9.16 -4.07
CA ASP A 204 5.86 -8.07 -4.74
C ASP A 204 5.02 -6.80 -4.79
N LEU A 205 3.73 -6.90 -5.08
CA LEU A 205 2.81 -5.76 -5.05
C LEU A 205 2.69 -5.16 -3.65
N THR A 206 2.77 -5.98 -2.61
CA THR A 206 2.80 -5.54 -1.22
C THR A 206 4.03 -4.70 -0.95
N VAL A 207 5.23 -5.18 -1.31
CA VAL A 207 6.47 -4.41 -1.16
C VAL A 207 6.42 -3.12 -2.00
N CYS A 208 6.04 -3.22 -3.27
CA CYS A 208 5.99 -2.07 -4.18
C CYS A 208 4.97 -1.02 -3.79
N GLY A 209 3.82 -1.39 -3.21
CA GLY A 209 2.85 -0.43 -2.70
C GLY A 209 3.45 0.52 -1.66
N TRP A 210 4.29 -0.02 -0.77
CA TRP A 210 5.02 0.78 0.22
C TRP A 210 6.15 1.61 -0.41
N MET A 211 6.98 1.01 -1.27
CA MET A 211 8.11 1.71 -1.90
C MET A 211 7.64 2.83 -2.83
N LEU A 212 6.58 2.61 -3.60
CA LEU A 212 5.98 3.62 -4.45
C LEU A 212 5.39 4.77 -3.63
N THR A 213 4.67 4.45 -2.55
CA THR A 213 4.15 5.47 -1.63
C THR A 213 5.29 6.33 -1.10
N PHE A 214 6.39 5.71 -0.66
CA PHE A 214 7.57 6.43 -0.20
C PHE A 214 8.14 7.34 -1.31
N ARG A 215 8.31 6.82 -2.53
CA ARG A 215 8.77 7.60 -3.68
C ARG A 215 7.90 8.83 -3.97
N VAL A 216 6.58 8.67 -4.01
CA VAL A 216 5.68 9.78 -4.40
C VAL A 216 5.50 10.80 -3.29
N VAL A 217 5.51 10.37 -2.03
CA VAL A 217 5.36 11.27 -0.86
C VAL A 217 6.60 12.14 -0.67
N PHE A 218 7.80 11.56 -0.75
CA PHE A 218 9.04 12.33 -0.65
C PHE A 218 9.45 13.01 -1.96
N GLY A 219 8.96 12.49 -3.09
CA GLY A 219 9.27 12.95 -4.43
C GLY A 219 10.42 12.16 -5.06
N GLU A 220 10.31 11.91 -6.36
CA GLU A 220 11.26 11.08 -7.13
C GLU A 220 12.69 11.64 -7.15
N ASN A 221 12.85 12.96 -6.97
CA ASN A 221 14.16 13.61 -6.96
C ASN A 221 14.75 13.79 -5.55
N SER A 222 14.04 13.35 -4.50
CA SER A 222 14.46 13.45 -3.09
C SER A 222 15.73 12.63 -2.80
N GLN A 223 16.46 13.01 -1.76
CA GLN A 223 17.59 12.22 -1.29
C GLN A 223 17.10 10.88 -0.72
N GLU A 224 15.96 10.90 -0.04
CA GLU A 224 15.31 9.72 0.52
C GLU A 224 15.06 8.63 -0.52
N TRP A 225 14.48 9.00 -1.68
CA TRP A 225 14.28 8.03 -2.76
C TRP A 225 15.59 7.58 -3.41
N LYS A 226 16.53 8.51 -3.65
CA LYS A 226 17.84 8.19 -4.22
C LYS A 226 18.57 7.15 -3.39
N ASP A 227 18.64 7.34 -2.08
CA ASP A 227 19.23 6.40 -1.13
C ASP A 227 18.54 5.04 -1.18
N LEU A 228 17.22 5.00 -0.98
CA LEU A 228 16.45 3.75 -0.94
C LEU A 228 16.61 2.96 -2.24
N SER A 229 16.60 3.64 -3.39
CA SER A 229 16.67 3.02 -4.71
C SER A 229 17.98 2.26 -4.96
N VAL A 230 19.08 2.63 -4.29
CA VAL A 230 20.40 2.01 -4.44
C VAL A 230 20.76 1.06 -3.30
N TRP A 231 19.98 1.01 -2.22
CA TRP A 231 20.23 0.10 -1.11
C TRP A 231 20.12 -1.37 -1.53
N HIS A 232 20.89 -2.22 -0.83
CA HIS A 232 20.90 -3.67 -0.99
C HIS A 232 21.09 -4.08 -2.46
N ASP A 233 22.19 -3.58 -3.03
CA ASP A 233 22.55 -3.74 -4.44
C ASP A 233 21.46 -3.23 -5.39
N GLY A 234 20.72 -2.19 -5.02
CA GLY A 234 19.65 -1.58 -5.81
C GLY A 234 18.39 -2.43 -5.97
N ARG A 235 18.14 -3.42 -5.10
CA ARG A 235 16.98 -4.32 -5.20
C ARG A 235 15.66 -3.55 -5.26
N TRP A 236 15.45 -2.61 -4.34
CA TRP A 236 14.16 -1.90 -4.22
C TRP A 236 13.90 -0.98 -5.39
N GLY A 237 14.93 -0.27 -5.86
CA GLY A 237 14.83 0.55 -7.07
C GLY A 237 14.49 -0.28 -8.30
N ARG A 238 15.13 -1.44 -8.48
CA ARG A 238 14.80 -2.37 -9.57
C ARG A 238 13.38 -2.93 -9.47
N LEU A 239 12.91 -3.26 -8.26
CA LEU A 239 11.57 -3.78 -8.04
C LEU A 239 10.49 -2.76 -8.39
N VAL A 240 10.64 -1.50 -7.96
CA VAL A 240 9.72 -0.44 -8.35
C VAL A 240 9.78 -0.21 -9.87
N LYS A 241 11.00 -0.17 -10.45
CA LYS A 241 11.15 0.02 -11.89
C LYS A 241 10.52 -1.11 -12.72
N SER A 242 10.58 -2.36 -12.27
CA SER A 242 10.01 -3.50 -13.00
C SER A 242 8.48 -3.48 -13.02
N LEU A 243 7.85 -2.80 -12.06
CA LEU A 243 6.40 -2.66 -11.93
C LEU A 243 5.87 -1.29 -12.38
N GLU A 244 6.73 -0.36 -12.81
CA GLU A 244 6.39 1.01 -13.21
C GLU A 244 5.26 1.10 -14.26
N LYS A 245 5.25 0.18 -15.24
CA LYS A 245 4.20 0.12 -16.27
C LYS A 245 2.80 -0.18 -15.70
N TYR A 246 2.71 -0.63 -14.46
CA TYR A 246 1.48 -0.93 -13.73
C TYR A 246 1.13 0.17 -12.71
N GLU A 247 1.75 1.34 -12.79
CA GLU A 247 1.47 2.50 -11.91
C GLU A 247 0.38 3.43 -12.45
N VAL A 248 -0.35 2.99 -13.48
CA VAL A 248 -1.38 3.80 -14.14
C VAL A 248 -2.50 4.16 -13.15
N VAL A 249 -2.86 5.44 -13.11
CA VAL A 249 -4.01 5.96 -12.37
C VAL A 249 -5.08 6.39 -13.38
N VAL A 250 -6.27 5.79 -13.27
CA VAL A 250 -7.44 6.05 -14.13
C VAL A 250 -8.69 6.39 -13.33
#